data_AF-A0A927DCP0-F1
#
_entry.id   AF-A0A927DCP0-F1
#
_cell.length_a   1.000
_cell.length_b   1.000
_cell.length_c   1.000
_cell.angle_alpha   90.00
_cell.angle_beta   90.00
_cell.angle_gamma   90.00
#
_symmetry.space_group_name_H-M   'P 1'
#
loop_
_entity.id
_entity.type
_entity.pdbx_description
1 polymer ?
#
loop_
_entity_poly.entity_id
_entity_poly.type
_entity_poly.pdbx_seq_one_letter_code
_entity_poly.pdbx_strand_id
1 'polypeptide(L)'
;MARAGDCVACHTNGKAGKPFAGGLPMETPIGTIYSTNITPDKEHGIGGYTFEEFDDAVRKGVRKDGSTLYPAMPYPSFARISEADMRAMYAYFMHGVEPVNVANKDTDIPWPLSMRWPLAFWRGIFAPTPSDFVANPQVDPVLERGRYLVEGLGPLRRLSYPA
;
A
#
# COMPACT_ATOMS: atom_id res chain seq x y z
N MET A 1 -3.02 13.10 3.84
CA MET A 1 -2.10 12.00 3.49
C MET A 1 -2.83 10.66 3.53
N ALA A 2 -3.13 10.03 4.67
CA ALA A 2 -3.83 8.72 4.69
C ALA A 2 -5.26 8.73 4.10
N ARG A 3 -6.01 9.84 4.25
CA ARG A 3 -7.27 10.08 3.52
C ARG A 3 -7.09 10.43 2.04
N ALA A 4 -5.88 10.86 1.65
CA ALA A 4 -5.54 11.18 0.27
C ALA A 4 -4.98 9.96 -0.49
N GLY A 5 -4.35 9.01 0.20
CA GLY A 5 -3.89 7.72 -0.34
C GLY A 5 -4.93 6.60 -0.24
N ASP A 6 -6.20 6.93 0.02
CA ASP A 6 -7.36 6.03 0.06
C ASP A 6 -7.24 4.79 0.97
N CYS A 7 -6.34 4.82 1.97
CA CYS A 7 -6.07 3.66 2.83
C CYS A 7 -7.34 3.19 3.56
N VAL A 8 -8.20 4.14 3.97
CA VAL A 8 -9.45 3.84 4.66
C VAL A 8 -10.45 3.11 3.78
N ALA A 9 -10.49 3.37 2.47
CA ALA A 9 -11.45 2.71 1.58
C ALA A 9 -11.13 1.23 1.40
N CYS A 10 -9.85 0.87 1.30
CA CYS A 10 -9.43 -0.52 1.14
C CYS A 10 -9.31 -1.25 2.47
N HIS A 11 -8.88 -0.58 3.54
CA HIS A 11 -8.64 -1.20 4.85
C HIS A 11 -9.82 -1.07 5.82
N THR A 12 -11.03 -0.82 5.33
CA THR A 12 -12.26 -0.83 6.14
C THR A 12 -13.30 -1.72 5.50
N ASN A 13 -13.77 -2.74 6.21
CA ASN A 13 -14.79 -3.65 5.69
C ASN A 13 -16.21 -3.03 5.76
N GLY A 14 -16.53 -2.18 4.77
CA GLY A 14 -17.84 -1.57 4.63
C GLY A 14 -18.19 -0.55 5.71
N LYS A 15 -19.44 -0.05 5.71
CA LYS A 15 -19.88 1.06 6.58
C LYS A 15 -19.88 0.73 8.08
N ALA A 16 -19.99 -0.54 8.44
CA ALA A 16 -19.99 -1.02 9.82
C ALA A 16 -18.61 -1.55 10.27
N GLY A 17 -17.65 -1.67 9.35
CA GLY A 17 -16.28 -2.09 9.67
C GLY A 17 -15.56 -1.03 10.51
N LYS A 18 -14.70 -1.48 11.42
CA LYS A 18 -13.81 -0.56 12.14
C LYS A 18 -12.79 0.03 11.16
N PRO A 19 -12.56 1.35 11.18
CA PRO A 19 -11.61 1.99 10.28
C PRO A 19 -10.24 1.32 10.35
N PHE A 20 -9.64 1.06 9.19
CA PHE A 20 -8.29 0.49 9.05
C PHE A 20 -8.09 -0.97 9.56
N ALA A 21 -9.15 -1.61 10.06
CA ALA A 21 -9.09 -2.97 10.61
C ALA A 21 -9.04 -4.08 9.54
N GLY A 22 -9.07 -3.73 8.25
CA GLY A 22 -9.02 -4.67 7.14
C GLY A 22 -10.31 -5.48 6.97
N GLY A 23 -10.19 -6.62 6.29
CA GLY A 23 -11.26 -7.59 6.06
C GLY A 23 -12.17 -7.29 4.87
N LEU A 24 -11.85 -6.29 4.05
CA LEU A 24 -12.58 -6.02 2.81
C LEU A 24 -12.26 -7.11 1.77
N PRO A 25 -13.26 -7.83 1.25
CA PRO A 25 -13.06 -8.81 0.17
C PRO A 25 -12.80 -8.11 -1.16
N MET A 26 -11.76 -8.56 -1.86
CA MET A 26 -11.41 -8.17 -3.21
C MET A 26 -11.39 -9.43 -4.07
N GLU A 27 -12.41 -9.58 -4.90
CA GLU A 27 -12.53 -10.70 -5.82
C GLU A 27 -11.49 -10.57 -6.93
N THR A 28 -10.72 -11.63 -7.14
CA THR A 28 -9.77 -11.72 -8.26
C THR A 28 -10.04 -13.00 -9.06
N PRO A 29 -9.59 -13.09 -10.33
CA PRO A 29 -9.78 -14.28 -11.15
C PRO A 29 -9.18 -15.57 -10.56
N ILE A 30 -8.30 -15.45 -9.57
CA ILE A 30 -7.60 -16.56 -8.91
C ILE A 30 -8.12 -16.85 -7.50
N GLY A 31 -9.13 -16.12 -7.02
CA GLY A 31 -9.71 -16.26 -5.68
C GLY A 31 -9.93 -14.91 -4.99
N THR A 32 -10.46 -14.96 -3.76
CA THR A 32 -10.73 -13.76 -2.97
C THR A 32 -9.53 -13.40 -2.10
N ILE A 33 -9.11 -12.13 -2.17
CA ILE A 33 -8.07 -11.56 -1.32
C ILE A 33 -8.74 -10.62 -0.32
N TYR A 34 -8.32 -10.66 0.94
CA TYR A 34 -8.84 -9.76 1.96
C TYR A 34 -7.81 -8.69 2.30
N SER A 35 -8.26 -7.45 2.50
CA SER A 35 -7.38 -6.39 3.02
C SER A 35 -6.95 -6.68 4.46
N THR A 36 -5.78 -6.19 4.83
CA THR A 36 -5.19 -6.44 6.17
C THR A 36 -5.53 -5.35 7.17
N ASN A 37 -5.42 -5.65 8.45
CA ASN A 37 -5.46 -4.71 9.54
C ASN A 37 -4.16 -3.87 9.56
N ILE A 38 -4.29 -2.55 9.46
CA ILE A 38 -3.17 -1.59 9.48
C ILE A 38 -3.24 -0.64 10.68
N THR A 39 -4.03 -0.99 11.69
CA THR A 39 -4.06 -0.27 12.98
C THR A 39 -2.77 -0.55 13.78
N PRO A 40 -2.44 0.24 14.81
CA PRO A 40 -1.25 0.01 15.64
C PRO A 40 -1.41 -1.15 16.64
N ASP A 41 -2.37 -2.05 16.39
CA ASP A 41 -2.50 -3.28 17.15
C ASP A 41 -1.24 -4.17 16.98
N LYS A 42 -0.73 -4.69 18.10
CA LYS A 42 0.54 -5.43 18.13
C LYS A 42 0.41 -6.90 17.71
N GLU A 43 -0.80 -7.43 17.70
CA GLU A 43 -1.05 -8.86 17.47
C GLU A 43 -1.47 -9.12 16.02
N HIS A 44 -2.32 -8.25 15.49
CA HIS A 44 -2.95 -8.43 14.17
C HIS A 44 -2.74 -7.24 13.24
N GLY A 45 -2.32 -6.09 13.75
CA GLY A 45 -2.03 -4.87 13.00
C GLY A 45 -0.54 -4.66 12.71
N ILE A 46 -0.16 -3.39 12.53
CA ILE A 46 1.22 -2.96 12.27
C ILE A 46 1.94 -2.48 13.54
N GLY A 47 1.40 -2.73 14.73
CA GLY A 47 1.94 -2.21 16.00
C GLY A 47 3.37 -2.65 16.32
N GLY A 48 3.88 -3.68 15.64
CA GLY A 48 5.26 -4.15 15.73
C GLY A 48 6.14 -3.79 14.53
N TYR A 49 5.66 -3.00 13.57
CA TYR A 49 6.44 -2.59 12.40
C TYR A 49 7.43 -1.49 12.78
N THR A 50 8.64 -1.52 12.22
CA THR A 50 9.50 -0.33 12.17
C THR A 50 9.04 0.59 11.04
N PHE A 51 9.59 1.82 11.01
CA PHE A 51 9.34 2.73 9.90
C PHE A 51 9.77 2.12 8.56
N GLU A 52 10.93 1.46 8.53
CA GLU A 52 11.50 0.85 7.33
C GLU A 52 10.64 -0.32 6.85
N GLU A 53 10.13 -1.14 7.76
CA GLU A 53 9.20 -2.24 7.43
C GLU A 53 7.86 -1.69 6.89
N PHE A 54 7.38 -0.57 7.44
CA PHE A 54 6.18 0.09 6.93
C PHE A 54 6.42 0.69 5.54
N ASP A 55 7.55 1.34 5.35
CA ASP A 55 7.96 1.94 4.08
C ASP A 55 8.09 0.89 2.96
N ASP A 56 8.70 -0.25 3.27
CA ASP A 56 8.82 -1.40 2.38
C ASP A 56 7.45 -1.99 2.04
N ALA A 57 6.54 -2.07 3.00
CA ALA A 57 5.18 -2.54 2.76
C ALA A 57 4.42 -1.61 1.80
N VAL A 58 4.51 -0.29 2.02
CA VAL A 58 3.73 0.69 1.25
C VAL A 58 4.32 0.97 -0.13
N ARG A 59 5.64 1.21 -0.23
CA ARG A 59 6.29 1.60 -1.50
C ARG A 59 6.79 0.41 -2.31
N LYS A 60 7.19 -0.68 -1.65
CA LYS A 60 7.80 -1.86 -2.31
C LYS A 60 6.84 -3.05 -2.38
N GLY A 61 5.72 -3.00 -1.66
CA GLY A 61 4.79 -4.13 -1.57
C GLY A 61 5.43 -5.33 -0.86
N VAL A 62 6.30 -5.12 0.12
CA VAL A 62 6.98 -6.18 0.90
C VAL A 62 6.47 -6.15 2.33
N ARG A 63 5.81 -7.23 2.76
CA ARG A 63 5.40 -7.39 4.15
C ARG A 63 6.60 -7.62 5.06
N LYS A 64 6.41 -7.40 6.37
CA LYS A 64 7.41 -7.70 7.41
C LYS A 64 7.93 -9.14 7.38
N ASP A 65 7.08 -10.10 6.98
CA ASP A 65 7.46 -11.51 6.82
C ASP A 65 8.23 -11.80 5.52
N GLY A 66 8.59 -10.76 4.75
CA GLY A 66 9.27 -10.86 3.45
C GLY A 66 8.36 -11.25 2.29
N SER A 67 7.08 -11.52 2.54
CA SER A 67 6.16 -11.90 1.47
C SER A 67 5.74 -10.69 0.63
N THR A 68 5.60 -10.91 -0.68
CA THR A 68 5.12 -9.88 -1.60
C THR A 68 3.62 -9.72 -1.46
N LEU A 69 3.17 -8.48 -1.30
CA LEU A 69 1.75 -8.11 -1.31
C LEU A 69 1.16 -8.41 -2.68
N TYR A 70 -0.08 -8.92 -2.69
CA TYR A 70 -0.78 -9.14 -3.94
C TYR A 70 -0.99 -7.82 -4.70
N PRO A 71 -1.07 -7.86 -6.05
CA PRO A 71 -1.31 -6.67 -6.87
C PRO A 71 -2.59 -5.89 -6.55
N ALA A 72 -3.47 -6.44 -5.69
CA ALA A 72 -4.63 -5.75 -5.16
C ALA A 72 -4.26 -4.49 -4.35
N MET A 73 -3.07 -4.43 -3.74
CA MET A 73 -2.54 -3.20 -3.15
C MET A 73 -1.74 -2.44 -4.23
N PRO A 74 -2.11 -1.20 -4.57
CA PRO A 74 -1.46 -0.43 -5.64
C PRO A 74 -0.13 0.20 -5.16
N TYR A 75 0.80 -0.60 -4.63
CA TYR A 75 2.10 -0.14 -4.16
C TYR A 75 2.92 0.66 -5.21
N PRO A 76 2.83 0.39 -6.53
CA PRO A 76 3.55 1.22 -7.51
C PRO A 76 3.06 2.67 -7.54
N SER A 77 1.79 2.92 -7.22
CA SER A 77 1.23 4.28 -7.13
C SER A 77 1.79 5.04 -5.93
N PHE A 78 2.21 4.32 -4.88
CA PHE A 78 2.80 4.90 -3.67
C PHE A 78 4.33 4.98 -3.73
N ALA A 79 4.97 4.39 -4.74
CA ALA A 79 6.43 4.33 -4.86
C ALA A 79 7.11 5.71 -4.90
N ARG A 80 6.36 6.77 -5.27
CA ARG A 80 6.87 8.15 -5.41
C ARG A 80 6.51 9.06 -4.22
N ILE A 81 5.85 8.53 -3.18
CA ILE A 81 5.61 9.30 -1.95
C ILE A 81 6.97 9.67 -1.33
N SER A 82 7.12 10.92 -0.92
CA SER A 82 8.35 11.40 -0.27
C SER A 82 8.55 10.72 1.08
N GLU A 83 9.81 10.53 1.51
CA GLU A 83 10.10 9.95 2.83
C GLU A 83 9.45 10.76 3.97
N ALA A 84 9.42 12.09 3.85
CA ALA A 84 8.78 12.96 4.84
C ALA A 84 7.29 12.66 5.01
N ASP A 85 6.58 12.47 3.91
CA ASP A 85 5.16 12.12 3.93
C ASP A 85 4.93 10.68 4.38
N MET A 86 5.85 9.76 4.06
CA MET A 86 5.81 8.39 4.58
C MET A 86 5.97 8.38 6.10
N ARG A 87 6.91 9.16 6.65
CA ARG A 87 7.11 9.30 8.10
C ARG A 87 5.88 9.90 8.78
N ALA A 88 5.29 10.94 8.17
CA ALA A 88 4.04 11.52 8.67
C ALA A 88 2.89 10.51 8.64
N MET A 89 2.81 9.69 7.60
CA MET A 89 1.81 8.63 7.48
C MET A 89 2.01 7.52 8.52
N TYR A 90 3.25 7.06 8.70
CA TYR A 90 3.60 6.10 9.75
C TYR A 90 3.25 6.64 11.14
N ALA A 91 3.61 7.88 11.44
CA ALA A 91 3.26 8.52 12.72
C ALA A 91 1.73 8.60 12.93
N TYR A 92 0.97 8.91 11.87
CA TYR A 92 -0.49 8.89 11.93
C TYR A 92 -1.05 7.51 12.26
N PHE A 93 -0.54 6.43 11.65
CA PHE A 93 -1.02 5.09 11.99
C PHE A 93 -0.58 4.64 13.38
N MET A 94 0.63 4.98 13.81
CA MET A 94 1.14 4.56 15.12
C MET A 94 0.54 5.32 16.30
N HIS A 95 0.11 6.57 16.10
CA HIS A 95 -0.31 7.45 17.20
C HIS A 95 -1.69 8.09 17.01
N GLY A 96 -2.21 8.14 15.78
CA GLY A 96 -3.49 8.79 15.46
C GLY A 96 -4.64 7.82 15.12
N VAL A 97 -4.36 6.52 15.01
CA VAL A 97 -5.36 5.48 14.75
C VAL A 97 -5.58 4.64 16.00
N GLU A 98 -6.84 4.35 16.29
CA GLU A 98 -7.20 3.47 17.41
C GLU A 98 -6.79 2.02 17.10
N PRO A 99 -6.10 1.32 18.02
CA PRO A 99 -5.74 -0.08 17.82
C PRO A 99 -7.01 -0.94 17.79
N VAL A 100 -7.08 -1.82 16.81
CA VAL A 100 -8.20 -2.75 16.67
C VAL A 100 -7.64 -4.17 16.62
N ASN A 101 -7.92 -4.95 17.65
CA ASN A 101 -7.59 -6.38 17.67
C ASN A 101 -8.61 -7.16 16.82
N VAL A 102 -8.35 -7.22 15.52
CA VAL A 102 -9.11 -8.01 14.54
C VAL A 102 -8.10 -8.77 13.68
N ALA A 103 -8.19 -10.09 13.71
CA ALA A 103 -7.33 -10.98 12.94
C ALA A 103 -7.54 -10.79 11.43
N ASN A 104 -6.43 -10.88 10.69
CA ASN A 104 -6.47 -10.88 9.23
C ASN A 104 -7.14 -12.16 8.71
N LYS A 105 -7.90 -12.04 7.62
CA LYS A 105 -8.44 -13.20 6.90
C LYS A 105 -7.43 -13.70 5.87
N ASP A 106 -7.26 -15.02 5.81
CA ASP A 106 -6.48 -15.66 4.78
C ASP A 106 -7.18 -15.60 3.42
N THR A 107 -6.39 -15.66 2.35
CA THR A 107 -6.90 -15.64 0.98
C THR A 107 -7.45 -17.00 0.58
N ASP A 108 -8.59 -17.02 -0.13
CA ASP A 108 -9.26 -18.26 -0.58
C ASP A 108 -8.62 -18.85 -1.87
N ILE A 109 -7.32 -18.63 -2.09
CA ILE A 109 -6.61 -19.04 -3.31
C ILE A 109 -6.15 -20.49 -3.15
N PRO A 110 -6.65 -21.45 -3.97
CA PRO A 110 -6.26 -22.84 -3.87
C PRO A 110 -4.81 -23.08 -4.31
N TRP A 111 -4.16 -24.02 -3.62
CA TRP A 111 -2.87 -24.56 -4.04
C TRP A 111 -3.01 -25.21 -5.44
N PRO A 112 -2.11 -24.99 -6.42
CA PRO A 112 -0.78 -24.36 -6.36
C PRO A 112 -0.72 -22.86 -6.69
N LEU A 113 -1.85 -22.20 -6.99
CA LEU A 113 -1.90 -20.79 -7.42
C LEU A 113 -1.61 -19.79 -6.28
N SER A 114 -1.62 -20.24 -5.03
CA SER A 114 -1.21 -19.45 -3.85
C SER A 114 0.32 -19.25 -3.74
N MET A 115 1.11 -19.89 -4.61
CA MET A 115 2.56 -19.77 -4.64
C MET A 115 3.01 -18.34 -5.01
N ARG A 116 3.53 -17.60 -4.03
CA ARG A 116 4.00 -16.21 -4.18
C ARG A 116 5.41 -16.09 -4.79
N TRP A 117 6.18 -17.18 -4.83
CA TRP A 117 7.57 -17.19 -5.32
C TRP A 117 7.76 -16.85 -6.82
N PRO A 118 6.86 -17.17 -7.78
CA PRO A 118 7.09 -16.83 -9.18
C PRO A 118 6.81 -15.34 -9.45
N LEU A 119 5.86 -14.76 -8.70
CA LEU A 119 5.59 -13.31 -8.69
C LEU A 119 6.73 -12.53 -8.05
N ALA A 120 7.32 -13.04 -6.96
CA ALA A 120 8.50 -12.44 -6.34
C ALA A 120 9.70 -12.42 -7.31
N PHE A 121 9.93 -13.51 -8.05
CA PHE A 121 10.96 -13.58 -9.09
C PHE A 121 10.69 -12.60 -10.24
N TRP A 122 9.45 -12.55 -10.76
CA TRP A 122 9.07 -11.58 -11.79
C TRP A 122 9.22 -10.13 -11.32
N ARG A 123 8.82 -9.83 -10.08
CA ARG A 123 9.01 -8.50 -9.46
C ARG A 123 10.50 -8.14 -9.36
N GLY A 124 11.36 -9.08 -8.97
CA GLY A 124 12.80 -8.86 -8.90
C GLY A 124 13.44 -8.54 -10.27
N ILE A 125 12.87 -9.02 -11.37
CA ILE A 125 13.39 -8.79 -12.73
C ILE A 125 12.77 -7.55 -13.38
N PHE A 126 11.48 -7.27 -13.15
CA PHE A 126 10.71 -6.30 -13.93
C PHE A 126 10.10 -5.15 -13.14
N ALA A 127 10.05 -5.21 -11.80
CA ALA A 127 9.50 -4.08 -11.04
C ALA A 127 10.51 -2.92 -11.03
N PRO A 128 10.08 -1.71 -11.41
CA PRO A 128 10.94 -0.54 -11.35
C PRO A 128 11.38 -0.29 -9.90
N THR A 129 12.66 0.03 -9.71
CA THR A 129 13.20 0.41 -8.41
C THR A 129 12.43 1.63 -7.90
N PRO A 130 11.88 1.61 -6.68
CA PRO A 130 11.26 2.78 -6.08
C PRO A 130 12.28 3.92 -6.06
N SER A 131 11.88 5.10 -6.53
CA SER A 131 12.69 6.30 -6.50
C SER A 131 11.86 7.47 -6.00
N ASP A 132 12.47 8.30 -5.17
CA ASP A 132 11.80 9.45 -4.58
C ASP A 132 11.34 10.41 -5.67
N PHE A 133 10.20 11.07 -5.45
CA PHE A 133 9.80 12.19 -6.29
C PHE A 133 10.83 13.32 -6.15
N VAL A 134 11.54 13.62 -7.23
CA VAL A 134 12.44 14.77 -7.32
C VAL A 134 11.67 15.94 -7.90
N ALA A 135 11.43 16.97 -7.09
CA ALA A 135 10.81 18.20 -7.55
C ALA A 135 11.76 18.97 -8.48
N ASN A 136 11.23 19.53 -9.57
CA ASN A 136 12.01 20.39 -10.45
C ASN A 136 11.95 21.85 -9.93
N PRO A 137 13.07 22.42 -9.45
CA PRO A 137 13.07 23.77 -8.87
C PRO A 137 12.79 24.88 -9.91
N GLN A 138 12.78 24.57 -11.20
CA GLN A 138 12.49 25.53 -12.27
C GLN A 138 11.01 25.55 -12.70
N VAL A 139 10.17 24.70 -12.10
CA VAL A 139 8.73 24.65 -12.37
C VAL A 139 7.98 25.29 -11.21
N ASP A 140 6.84 25.92 -11.52
CA ASP A 140 5.97 26.54 -10.51
C ASP A 140 5.66 25.55 -9.36
N PRO A 141 5.87 25.93 -8.08
CA PRO A 141 5.65 25.08 -6.92
C PRO A 141 4.22 24.53 -6.80
N VAL A 142 3.20 25.27 -7.27
CA VAL A 142 1.80 24.83 -7.29
C VAL A 142 1.60 23.74 -8.34
N LEU A 143 2.27 23.85 -9.49
CA LEU A 143 2.23 22.85 -10.56
C LEU A 143 2.99 21.58 -10.15
N GLU A 144 4.14 21.71 -9.50
CA GLU A 144 4.91 20.59 -8.93
C GLU A 144 4.11 19.87 -7.83
N ARG A 145 3.40 20.62 -6.99
CA ARG A 145 2.46 20.04 -6.02
C ARG A 145 1.32 19.30 -6.71
N GLY A 146 0.75 19.85 -7.77
CA GLY A 146 -0.24 19.17 -8.60
C GLY A 146 0.30 17.85 -9.17
N ARG A 147 1.54 17.87 -9.71
CA ARG A 147 2.22 16.67 -10.22
C ARG A 147 2.45 15.63 -9.13
N TYR A 148 2.87 16.05 -7.94
CA TYR A 148 3.03 15.16 -6.80
C TYR A 148 1.71 14.48 -6.39
N LEU A 149 0.61 15.22 -6.35
CA LEU A 149 -0.71 14.68 -6.03
C LEU A 149 -1.23 13.71 -7.10
N VAL A 150 -0.95 13.95 -8.38
CA VAL A 150 -1.41 13.10 -9.48
C VAL A 150 -0.53 11.86 -9.67
N GLU A 151 0.80 12.03 -9.64
CA GLU A 151 1.77 10.97 -9.94
C GLU A 151 2.19 10.15 -8.71
N GLY A 152 2.04 10.68 -7.49
CA GLY A 152 2.41 10.00 -6.25
C GLY A 152 1.23 9.57 -5.36
N LEU A 153 0.02 10.07 -5.60
CA LEU A 153 -1.18 9.77 -4.81
C LEU A 153 -2.43 9.40 -5.64
N GLY A 154 -2.36 9.41 -6.97
CA GLY A 154 -3.49 9.11 -7.86
C GLY A 154 -3.40 7.73 -8.54
N PRO A 155 -4.53 7.06 -8.87
CA PRO A 155 -4.52 5.81 -9.65
C PRO A 155 -4.24 5.98 -11.16
N LEU A 156 -3.86 7.16 -11.64
CA LEU A 156 -3.83 7.45 -13.08
C LEU A 156 -2.42 7.33 -13.66
N ARG A 157 -1.98 6.09 -13.90
CA ARG A 157 -1.02 5.87 -14.98
C ARG A 157 -1.77 5.92 -16.30
N ARG A 158 -1.61 7.03 -17.02
CA ARG A 158 -1.91 7.13 -18.45
C ARG A 158 -1.14 6.01 -19.15
N LEU A 159 -1.84 5.00 -19.65
CA LEU A 159 -1.29 4.06 -20.62
C LEU A 159 -1.00 4.86 -21.89
N SER A 160 0.23 5.35 -22.01
CA SER A 160 0.75 5.81 -23.29
C SER A 160 0.94 4.58 -24.17
N TYR A 161 0.01 4.34 -25.10
CA TYR A 161 0.29 3.52 -26.28
C TYR A 161 1.32 4.27 -27.14
N PRO A 162 2.36 3.59 -27.65
CA PRO A 162 3.18 4.17 -28.70
C PRO A 162 2.33 4.31 -29.97
N ALA A 163 2.52 5.43 -30.67
CA ALA A 163 1.98 5.67 -32.00
C ALA A 163 2.58 4.70 -33.03
#